data_AF-A0AAV2NL48-F1
#
_entry.id   AF-A0AAV2NL48-F1
#
_cell.length_a   1.000
_cell.length_b   1.000
_cell.length_c   1.000
_cell.angle_alpha   90.00
_cell.angle_beta   90.00
_cell.angle_gamma   90.00
#
_symmetry.space_group_name_H-M   'P 1'
#
loop_
_entity.id
_entity.type
_entity.pdbx_description
1 polymer ?
#
loop_
_entity_poly.entity_id
_entity_poly.type
_entity_poly.pdbx_seq_one_letter_code
_entity_poly.pdbx_strand_id
1 'polypeptide(L)'
;MIVELPRENKVELVNQVCRIENKETCLIREFAQFIGSLIACCPGVEYGMIHSKSLEVAKLQALQERNGDFDKKMKISKSVKKDLKWWKRNLESSYKKIKLMNFEREIFQMLVNGLGSLLQR
;
A
#
# COMPACT_ATOMS: atom_id res chain seq x y z
N MET A 1 12.29 -2.87 -14.25
CA MET A 1 12.33 -3.72 -13.04
C MET A 1 10.92 -3.83 -12.50
N ILE A 2 10.29 -5.00 -12.56
CA ILE A 2 9.07 -5.26 -11.79
C ILE A 2 9.57 -5.82 -10.46
N VAL A 3 9.44 -5.02 -9.40
CA VAL A 3 9.65 -5.50 -8.03
C VAL A 3 8.38 -6.26 -7.66
N GLU A 4 8.27 -7.51 -8.10
CA GLU A 4 7.24 -8.39 -7.56
C GLU A 4 7.52 -8.61 -6.08
N LEU A 5 6.56 -8.29 -5.23
CA LEU A 5 6.73 -8.49 -3.80
C LEU A 5 6.79 -9.98 -3.46
N PRO A 6 7.88 -10.43 -2.81
CA PRO A 6 7.96 -11.74 -2.18
C PRO A 6 6.71 -12.02 -1.35
N ARG A 7 6.21 -13.26 -1.38
CA ARG A 7 4.97 -13.70 -0.71
C ARG A 7 4.94 -13.33 0.78
N GLU A 8 6.11 -13.37 1.42
CA GLU A 8 6.34 -13.01 2.82
C GLU A 8 5.95 -11.55 3.11
N ASN A 9 6.23 -10.64 2.18
CA ASN A 9 5.95 -9.21 2.35
C ASN A 9 4.45 -8.90 2.30
N LYS A 10 3.63 -9.74 1.64
CA LYS A 10 2.17 -9.55 1.57
C LYS A 10 1.46 -10.00 2.85
N VAL A 11 1.90 -11.11 3.45
CA VAL A 11 1.36 -11.58 4.75
C VAL A 11 1.64 -10.55 5.83
N GLU A 12 2.87 -10.04 5.88
CA GLU A 12 3.24 -8.98 6.80
C GLU A 12 2.39 -7.72 6.61
N LEU A 13 2.14 -7.31 5.36
CA LEU A 13 1.31 -6.14 5.08
C LEU A 13 -0.15 -6.33 5.56
N VAL A 14 -0.74 -7.52 5.37
CA VAL A 14 -2.09 -7.82 5.89
C VAL A 14 -2.10 -7.76 7.42
N ASN A 15 -1.07 -8.27 8.09
CA ASN A 15 -0.92 -8.17 9.54
C ASN A 15 -0.81 -6.71 9.99
N GLN A 16 -0.05 -5.87 9.27
CA GLN A 16 0.07 -4.45 9.54
C GLN A 16 -1.28 -3.72 9.37
N VAL A 17 -2.02 -4.01 8.30
CA VAL A 17 -3.37 -3.46 8.08
C VAL A 17 -4.28 -3.82 9.25
N CYS A 18 -4.33 -5.09 9.64
CA CYS A 18 -5.14 -5.54 10.79
C CYS A 18 -4.71 -4.87 12.10
N ARG A 19 -3.41 -4.70 12.32
CA ARG A 19 -2.87 -4.06 13.52
C ARG A 19 -3.31 -2.61 13.63
N ILE A 20 -3.26 -1.85 12.53
CA ILE A 20 -3.66 -0.44 12.51
C ILE A 20 -5.18 -0.29 12.56
N GLU A 21 -5.94 -1.14 11.87
CA GLU A 21 -7.42 -1.08 11.83
C GLU A 21 -8.06 -1.24 13.22
N ASN A 22 -7.49 -2.13 14.04
CA ASN A 22 -7.97 -2.42 15.38
C ASN A 22 -7.61 -1.34 16.41
N LYS A 23 -6.72 -0.41 16.08
CA LYS A 23 -6.36 0.71 16.96
C LYS A 23 -7.41 1.82 16.88
N GLU A 24 -7.56 2.54 17.99
CA GLU A 24 -8.26 3.84 18.01
C GLU A 24 -7.30 4.99 17.74
N THR A 25 -6.02 4.83 18.13
CA THR A 25 -4.95 5.81 17.91
C THR A 25 -3.63 5.11 17.61
N CYS A 26 -2.73 5.77 16.87
CA CYS A 26 -1.36 5.32 16.65
C CYS A 26 -0.40 6.51 16.54
N LEU A 27 0.91 6.28 16.63
CA LEU A 27 1.90 7.31 16.36
C LEU A 27 1.85 7.70 14.88
N ILE A 28 1.96 8.99 14.58
CA ILE A 28 2.00 9.47 13.21
C ILE A 28 3.20 8.86 12.47
N ARG A 29 4.34 8.69 13.14
CA ARG A 29 5.51 7.97 12.62
C ARG A 29 5.20 6.53 12.22
N GLU A 30 4.49 5.77 13.08
CA GLU A 30 4.08 4.39 12.79
C GLU A 30 3.16 4.35 11.56
N PHE A 31 2.21 5.29 11.49
CA PHE A 31 1.27 5.38 10.38
C PHE A 31 1.96 5.75 9.05
N ALA A 32 2.95 6.66 9.09
CA ALA A 32 3.74 7.03 7.92
C ALA A 32 4.55 5.86 7.35
N GLN A 33 5.19 5.08 8.23
CA GLN A 33 5.93 3.87 7.84
C GLN A 33 4.99 2.84 7.21
N PHE A 34 3.83 2.63 7.81
CA PHE A 34 2.80 1.75 7.28
C PHE A 34 2.31 2.16 5.88
N ILE A 35 2.08 3.46 5.64
CA ILE A 35 1.70 3.94 4.30
C ILE A 35 2.82 3.69 3.29
N GLY A 36 4.09 3.87 3.68
CA GLY A 36 5.24 3.52 2.85
C GLY A 36 5.21 2.04 2.41
N SER A 37 4.91 1.14 3.35
CA SER A 37 4.72 -0.29 3.05
C SER A 37 3.58 -0.55 2.07
N LEU A 38 2.44 0.15 2.22
CA LEU A 38 1.31 0.03 1.29
C LEU A 38 1.68 0.51 -0.12
N ILE A 39 2.35 1.65 -0.24
CA ILE A 39 2.74 2.24 -1.53
C ILE A 39 3.74 1.35 -2.26
N ALA A 40 4.71 0.78 -1.54
CA ALA A 40 5.62 -0.21 -2.11
C ALA A 40 4.88 -1.41 -2.73
N CYS A 41 3.67 -1.71 -2.23
CA CYS A 41 2.81 -2.80 -2.68
C CYS A 41 1.76 -2.44 -3.74
N CYS A 42 1.58 -1.14 -4.05
CA CYS A 42 0.63 -0.67 -5.04
C CYS A 42 0.82 -1.19 -6.48
N PRO A 43 2.03 -1.52 -7.00
CA PRO A 43 2.19 -1.97 -8.39
C PRO A 43 1.35 -3.20 -8.75
N GLY A 44 0.92 -4.00 -7.77
CA GLY A 44 0.08 -5.18 -7.95
C GLY A 44 -1.35 -5.07 -7.43
N VAL A 45 -1.84 -3.88 -7.07
CA VAL A 45 -3.19 -3.68 -6.49
C VAL A 45 -3.95 -2.58 -7.22
N GLU A 46 -4.92 -2.98 -8.04
CA GLU A 46 -5.84 -2.06 -8.74
C GLU A 46 -6.52 -1.12 -7.74
N TYR A 47 -6.51 0.19 -8.03
CA TYR A 47 -6.97 1.29 -7.14
C TYR A 47 -6.20 1.46 -5.81
N GLY A 48 -5.13 0.70 -5.54
CA GLY A 48 -4.34 0.82 -4.31
C GLY A 48 -3.84 2.24 -4.08
N MET A 49 -3.40 2.93 -5.13
CA MET A 49 -2.93 4.32 -5.05
C MET A 49 -4.00 5.31 -4.57
N ILE A 50 -5.28 5.09 -4.91
CA ILE A 50 -6.38 5.99 -4.49
C ILE A 50 -6.58 5.87 -2.97
N HIS A 51 -6.67 4.64 -2.47
CA HIS A 51 -6.85 4.40 -1.05
C HIS A 51 -5.62 4.79 -0.22
N SER A 52 -4.39 4.58 -0.74
CA SER A 52 -3.17 5.09 -0.09
C SER A 52 -3.14 6.62 -0.02
N LYS A 53 -3.61 7.33 -1.05
CA LYS A 53 -3.70 8.80 -1.02
C LYS A 53 -4.64 9.30 0.08
N SER A 54 -5.77 8.64 0.30
CA SER A 54 -6.67 8.99 1.42
C SER A 54 -5.98 8.85 2.78
N LEU A 55 -5.15 7.81 2.96
CA LEU A 55 -4.36 7.62 4.18
C LEU A 55 -3.26 8.68 4.34
N GLU A 56 -2.58 9.05 3.25
CA GLU A 56 -1.62 10.15 3.23
C GLU A 56 -2.26 11.48 3.66
N VAL A 57 -3.45 11.80 3.15
CA VAL A 57 -4.20 12.99 3.55
C VAL A 57 -4.51 12.98 5.05
N ALA A 58 -4.96 11.84 5.59
CA ALA A 58 -5.26 11.72 7.02
C ALA A 58 -4.01 11.90 7.90
N LYS A 59 -2.85 11.38 7.45
CA LYS A 59 -1.55 11.60 8.12
C LYS A 59 -1.17 13.09 8.12
N LEU A 60 -1.29 13.75 6.97
CA LEU A 60 -0.93 15.17 6.82
C LEU A 60 -1.83 16.07 7.68
N GLN A 61 -3.13 15.79 7.74
CA GLN A 61 -4.06 16.50 8.63
C GLN A 61 -3.65 16.35 10.10
N ALA A 62 -3.32 15.13 10.52
CA ALA A 62 -2.85 14.89 11.88
C ALA A 62 -1.52 15.60 12.18
N LEU A 63 -0.60 15.68 11.22
CA LEU A 63 0.63 16.46 11.37
C LEU A 63 0.35 17.95 11.53
N GLN A 64 -0.56 18.51 10.73
CA GLN A 64 -0.96 19.91 10.84
C GLN A 64 -1.53 20.23 12.22
N GLU A 65 -2.39 19.37 12.76
CA GLU A 65 -2.97 19.51 14.12
C GLU A 65 -1.93 19.36 15.25
N ARG A 66 -0.78 18.75 14.96
CA ARG A 66 0.27 18.43 15.94
C ARG A 66 1.57 19.21 15.69
N ASN A 67 1.51 20.31 14.96
CA ASN A 67 2.65 21.16 14.63
C ASN A 67 3.82 20.40 13.97
N GLY A 68 3.50 19.42 13.12
CA GLY A 68 4.49 18.60 12.41
C GLY A 68 5.18 17.52 13.25
N ASP A 69 4.75 17.30 14.50
CA ASP A 69 5.38 16.33 15.39
C ASP A 69 4.93 14.89 15.08
N PHE A 70 5.85 14.09 14.53
CA PHE A 70 5.64 12.68 14.20
C PHE A 70 5.53 11.75 15.41
N ASP A 71 6.00 12.20 16.59
CA ASP A 71 5.95 11.45 17.84
C ASP A 71 4.64 11.67 18.59
N LYS A 72 3.72 12.46 18.03
CA LYS A 72 2.34 12.55 18.50
C LYS A 72 1.47 11.45 17.93
N LYS A 73 0.38 11.18 18.66
CA LYS A 73 -0.65 10.23 18.24
C LYS A 73 -1.69 10.90 17.34
N MET A 74 -2.14 10.17 16.33
CA MET A 74 -3.31 10.48 15.52
C MET A 74 -4.47 9.52 15.82
N LYS A 75 -5.69 9.96 15.57
CA LYS A 75 -6.90 9.12 15.67
C LYS A 75 -7.08 8.32 14.39
N ILE A 76 -7.47 7.06 14.54
CA ILE A 76 -7.89 6.21 13.43
C ILE A 76 -9.39 6.45 13.20
N SER A 77 -9.71 7.45 12.38
CA SER A 77 -11.09 7.86 12.10
C SER A 77 -11.89 6.77 11.36
N LYS A 78 -13.22 6.90 11.35
CA LYS A 78 -14.10 5.99 10.58
C LYS A 78 -13.75 5.93 9.09
N SER A 79 -13.32 7.06 8.50
CA SER A 79 -12.88 7.10 7.10
C SER A 79 -11.58 6.33 6.91
N VAL A 80 -10.60 6.53 7.79
CA VAL A 80 -9.34 5.76 7.76
C VAL A 80 -9.62 4.26 7.88
N LYS A 81 -10.51 3.84 8.80
CA LYS A 81 -10.91 2.43 8.92
C LYS A 81 -11.58 1.90 7.66
N LYS A 82 -12.33 2.72 6.92
CA LYS A 82 -12.95 2.31 5.65
C LYS A 82 -11.89 2.00 4.59
N ASP A 83 -10.86 2.84 4.48
CA ASP A 83 -9.75 2.61 3.54
C ASP A 83 -8.89 1.40 3.96
N LEU A 84 -8.64 1.21 5.25
CA LEU A 84 -7.94 0.03 5.78
C LEU A 84 -8.71 -1.27 5.49
N LYS A 85 -10.04 -1.27 5.67
CA LYS A 85 -10.90 -2.42 5.31
C LYS A 85 -10.85 -2.72 3.82
N TRP A 86 -10.85 -1.69 2.98
CA TRP A 86 -10.69 -1.86 1.55
C TRP A 86 -9.35 -2.51 1.22
N TRP A 87 -8.26 -2.04 1.84
CA TRP A 87 -6.93 -2.64 1.70
C TRP A 87 -6.91 -4.10 2.11
N LYS A 88 -7.45 -4.43 3.28
CA LYS A 88 -7.57 -5.81 3.76
C LYS A 88 -8.28 -6.72 2.74
N ARG A 89 -9.46 -6.29 2.25
CA ARG A 89 -10.25 -7.06 1.27
C ARG A 89 -9.49 -7.27 -0.04
N ASN A 90 -8.80 -6.26 -0.53
CA ASN A 90 -8.08 -6.35 -1.81
C ASN A 90 -6.78 -7.14 -1.69
N LEU A 91 -6.07 -7.03 -0.57
CA LEU A 91 -4.89 -7.86 -0.31
C LEU A 91 -5.27 -9.35 -0.18
N GLU A 92 -6.37 -9.67 0.50
CA GLU A 92 -6.89 -11.05 0.59
C GLU A 92 -7.37 -11.57 -0.78
N SER A 93 -8.05 -10.76 -1.57
CA SER A 93 -8.50 -11.12 -2.93
C SER A 93 -7.32 -11.33 -3.87
N SER A 94 -6.32 -10.43 -3.83
CA SER A 94 -5.07 -10.60 -4.56
C SER A 94 -4.31 -11.84 -4.10
N TYR A 95 -4.31 -12.16 -2.81
CA TYR A 95 -3.74 -13.41 -2.29
C TYR A 95 -4.45 -14.64 -2.85
N LYS A 96 -5.79 -14.63 -2.90
CA LYS A 96 -6.58 -15.70 -3.54
C LYS A 96 -6.26 -15.83 -5.03
N LYS A 97 -6.16 -14.72 -5.77
CA LYS A 97 -5.75 -14.72 -7.19
C LYS A 97 -4.34 -15.28 -7.37
N ILE A 98 -3.38 -14.91 -6.52
CA ILE A 98 -2.02 -15.44 -6.55
C ILE A 98 -2.00 -16.95 -6.24
N LYS A 99 -2.80 -17.39 -5.26
CA LYS A 99 -2.93 -18.82 -4.91
C LYS A 99 -3.58 -19.64 -6.03
N LEU A 100 -4.52 -19.03 -6.78
CA LEU A 100 -5.15 -19.61 -7.97
C LEU A 100 -4.23 -19.58 -9.20
N MET A 101 -3.34 -18.59 -9.31
CA MET A 101 -2.31 -18.46 -10.37
C MET A 101 -1.11 -19.40 -10.18
N ASN A 102 -1.27 -20.50 -9.44
CA ASN A 102 -0.27 -21.55 -9.45
C ASN A 102 -0.29 -22.25 -10.82
N PHE A 103 0.72 -21.90 -11.63
CA PHE A 103 1.15 -22.53 -12.88
C PHE A 103 0.17 -22.41 -14.05
N GLU A 104 0.40 -21.44 -14.94
CA GLU A 104 0.44 -21.85 -16.36
C GLU A 104 1.13 -20.92 -17.35
N ARG A 105 1.40 -19.62 -17.13
CA ARG A 105 2.00 -18.80 -18.21
C ARG A 105 2.96 -17.73 -17.73
N GLU A 106 4.24 -17.94 -18.07
CA GLU A 106 5.17 -16.85 -18.38
C GLU A 106 4.55 -15.98 -19.47
N ILE A 107 4.22 -14.72 -19.16
CA ILE A 107 4.06 -13.69 -20.18
C ILE A 107 4.92 -12.50 -19.77
N PHE A 108 6.15 -12.55 -20.28
CA PHE A 108 7.03 -11.42 -20.47
C PHE A 108 6.37 -10.41 -21.43
N GLN A 109 6.84 -9.16 -21.39
CA GLN A 109 6.63 -8.12 -22.40
C GLN A 109 5.43 -7.16 -22.21
N MET A 110 5.57 -6.09 -21.38
CA MET A 110 4.92 -4.78 -21.66
C MET A 110 5.62 -3.53 -21.11
N LEU A 111 6.88 -3.57 -20.64
CA LEU A 111 7.59 -2.36 -20.17
C LEU A 111 9.05 -2.23 -20.68
N VAL A 112 9.35 -2.71 -21.90
CA VAL A 112 10.68 -2.51 -22.52
C VAL A 112 10.64 -1.67 -23.81
N ASN A 113 9.49 -1.50 -24.46
CA ASN A 113 9.46 -0.88 -25.80
C ASN A 113 9.23 0.65 -25.81
N GLY A 114 9.46 1.33 -24.69
CA GLY A 114 9.22 2.79 -24.55
C GLY A 114 10.46 3.69 -24.59
N LEU A 115 11.68 3.13 -24.60
CA LEU A 115 12.92 3.91 -24.52
C LEU A 115 13.96 3.42 -25.54
N GLY A 116 13.54 3.29 -26.80
CA GLY A 116 14.41 2.92 -27.93
C GLY A 116 14.39 3.90 -29.10
N SER A 117 13.81 5.11 -28.94
CA SER A 117 13.63 6.06 -30.04
C SER A 117 14.49 7.32 -29.97
N LEU A 118 15.53 7.40 -29.13
CA LEU A 118 16.44 8.56 -29.09
C LEU A 118 17.87 8.15 -28.70
N LEU A 119 18.55 7.37 -29.55
CA LEU A 119 20.01 7.36 -29.69
C LEU A 119 20.43 6.46 -30.87
N GLN A 120 20.10 6.87 -32.09
CA GLN A 120 20.97 6.65 -33.25
C GLN A 120 21.03 7.96 -34.03
N ARG A 121 22.26 8.39 -34.28
CA ARG A 121 22.64 9.43 -35.23
C ARG A 121 22.13 9.10 -36.63
#